data_AF-A0A511VAG0-F1
#
_entry.id   AF-A0A511VAG0-F1
#
_cell.length_a   1.000
_cell.length_b   1.000
_cell.length_c   1.000
_cell.angle_alpha   90.00
_cell.angle_beta   90.00
_cell.angle_gamma   90.00
#
_symmetry.space_group_name_H-M   'P 1'
#
loop_
_entity.id
_entity.type
_entity.pdbx_description
1 polymer ?
#
loop_
_entity_poly.entity_id
_entity_poly.type
_entity_poly.pdbx_seq_one_letter_code
_entity_poly.pdbx_strand_id
1 'polypeptide(L)'
;MNRKQVRLVQKHLREYVARELFQEEVEQSIAEIDEGLETFAGMELKQRQKQLKRLKEIKGHARRMEAALSTLSEKERELIERCYFTIGFSSHEQAAERLKLSIDEFYEIRDQAMKKLFECFYGSGKVVNA
;
A
#
# COMPACT_ATOMS: atom_id res chain seq x y z
N MET A 1 -7.98 -13.69 -8.71
CA MET A 1 -6.87 -12.79 -9.12
C MET A 1 -5.64 -13.61 -9.43
N ASN A 2 -4.73 -13.15 -10.30
CA ASN A 2 -3.46 -13.84 -10.52
C ASN A 2 -2.39 -13.40 -9.49
N ARG A 3 -1.31 -14.18 -9.36
CA ARG A 3 -0.22 -13.93 -8.39
C ARG A 3 0.47 -12.57 -8.59
N LYS A 4 0.54 -12.06 -9.82
CA LYS A 4 1.14 -10.74 -10.10
C LYS A 4 0.28 -9.62 -9.49
N GLN A 5 -1.04 -9.68 -9.67
CA GLN A 5 -1.98 -8.70 -9.12
C GLN A 5 -1.94 -8.66 -7.58
N VAL A 6 -1.89 -9.83 -6.93
CA VAL A 6 -1.78 -9.91 -5.46
C VAL A 6 -0.50 -9.23 -4.98
N ARG A 7 0.65 -9.49 -5.62
CA ARG A 7 1.92 -8.85 -5.26
C ARG A 7 1.89 -7.32 -5.43
N LEU A 8 1.16 -6.83 -6.43
CA LEU A 8 0.98 -5.40 -6.67
C LEU A 8 0.18 -4.75 -5.53
N VAL A 9 -0.96 -5.33 -5.14
CA VAL A 9 -1.75 -4.83 -4.01
C VAL A 9 -0.92 -4.86 -2.72
N GLN A 10 -0.22 -5.97 -2.44
CA GLN A 10 0.67 -6.09 -1.27
C GLN A 10 1.82 -5.07 -1.25
N LYS A 11 2.33 -4.68 -2.43
CA LYS A 11 3.33 -3.61 -2.52
C LYS A 11 2.71 -2.28 -2.07
N HIS A 12 1.52 -1.93 -2.55
CA HIS A 12 0.87 -0.68 -2.20
C HIS A 12 0.33 -0.65 -0.76
N LEU A 13 -0.09 -1.78 -0.21
CA LEU A 13 -0.39 -1.90 1.23
C LEU A 13 0.84 -1.60 2.08
N ARG A 14 2.03 -2.11 1.69
CA ARG A 14 3.28 -1.79 2.38
C ARG A 14 3.69 -0.32 2.24
N GLU A 15 3.50 0.28 1.06
CA GLU A 15 3.74 1.71 0.84
C GLU A 15 2.81 2.58 1.69
N TYR A 16 1.54 2.18 1.83
CA TYR A 16 0.58 2.82 2.73
C TYR A 16 1.03 2.74 4.19
N VAL A 17 1.35 1.53 4.69
CA VAL A 17 1.83 1.35 6.08
C VAL A 17 3.10 2.16 6.35
N ALA A 18 4.06 2.15 5.42
CA ALA A 18 5.27 2.94 5.56
C ALA A 18 4.96 4.44 5.62
N ARG A 19 3.99 4.94 4.85
CA ARG A 19 3.56 6.35 4.94
C ARG A 19 2.86 6.64 6.27
N GLU A 20 1.99 5.77 6.76
CA GLU A 20 1.30 5.98 8.05
C GLU A 20 2.30 6.05 9.22
N LEU A 21 3.33 5.21 9.17
CA LEU A 21 4.37 5.18 10.22
C LEU A 21 5.34 6.37 10.16
N PHE A 22 5.50 6.99 8.99
CA PHE A 22 6.50 8.05 8.74
C PHE A 22 5.89 9.26 8.02
N GLN A 23 4.64 9.61 8.33
CA GLN A 23 3.89 10.59 7.55
C GLN A 23 4.55 11.97 7.62
N GLU A 24 4.91 12.40 8.83
CA GLU A 24 5.50 13.71 9.07
C GLU A 24 6.87 13.81 8.39
N GLU A 25 7.69 12.76 8.47
CA GLU A 25 9.01 12.71 7.86
C GLU A 25 8.95 12.71 6.33
N VAL A 26 7.97 12.01 5.74
CA VAL A 26 7.74 12.02 4.29
C VAL A 26 7.30 13.41 3.82
N GLU A 27 6.41 14.08 4.56
CA GLU A 27 5.95 15.42 4.21
C GLU A 27 7.05 16.47 4.35
N GLN A 28 7.82 16.43 5.44
CA GLN A 28 9.00 17.27 5.64
C GLN A 28 10.04 17.04 4.55
N SER A 29 10.38 15.79 4.24
CA SER A 29 11.34 15.45 3.17
C SER A 29 10.91 15.95 1.80
N ILE A 30 9.60 15.96 1.50
CA ILE A 30 9.09 16.54 0.25
C ILE A 30 9.32 18.05 0.25
N ALA A 31 8.95 18.75 1.33
CA ALA A 31 9.08 20.20 1.43
C ALA A 31 10.55 20.65 1.33
N GLU A 32 11.45 20.02 2.11
CA GLU A 32 12.88 20.33 2.12
C GLU A 32 13.53 20.14 0.74
N ILE A 33 13.18 19.05 0.04
CA ILE A 33 13.73 18.81 -1.29
C ILE A 33 13.19 19.83 -2.29
N ASP A 34 11.89 20.12 -2.26
CA ASP A 34 11.22 21.05 -3.20
C ASP A 34 11.78 22.48 -3.04
N GLU A 35 11.93 22.96 -1.81
CA GLU A 35 12.53 24.28 -1.50
C GLU A 35 14.02 24.35 -1.87
N GLY A 36 14.76 23.26 -1.68
CA GLY A 36 16.19 23.18 -2.00
C GLY A 36 16.51 22.97 -3.48
N LEU A 37 15.51 22.68 -4.35
CA LEU A 37 15.75 22.31 -5.75
C LEU A 37 16.57 23.34 -6.53
N GLU A 38 16.39 24.63 -6.24
CA GLU A 38 17.08 25.73 -6.92
C GLU A 38 18.58 25.80 -6.57
N THR A 39 18.99 25.14 -5.49
CA THR A 39 20.38 25.14 -4.99
C THR A 39 21.20 23.96 -5.52
N PHE A 40 20.56 22.88 -5.97
CA PHE A 40 21.24 21.69 -6.44
C PHE A 40 21.62 21.79 -7.94
N ALA A 41 22.76 21.20 -8.30
CA ALA A 41 23.22 21.16 -9.70
C ALA A 41 23.66 19.75 -10.14
N GLY A 42 23.70 19.54 -11.46
CA GLY A 42 24.30 18.35 -12.07
C GLY A 42 23.65 17.03 -11.62
N MET A 43 24.47 16.11 -11.08
CA MET A 43 24.00 14.78 -10.66
C MET A 43 23.16 14.82 -9.38
N GLU A 44 23.47 15.72 -8.46
CA GLU A 44 22.74 15.87 -7.21
C GLU A 44 21.30 16.32 -7.47
N LEU A 45 21.12 17.33 -8.34
CA LEU A 45 19.80 17.78 -8.76
C LEU A 45 18.96 16.62 -9.33
N LYS A 46 19.56 15.80 -10.20
CA LYS A 46 18.88 14.63 -10.80
C LYS A 46 18.49 13.60 -9.74
N GLN A 47 19.31 13.38 -8.72
CA GLN A 47 19.01 12.45 -7.63
C GLN A 47 17.86 12.98 -6.76
N ARG A 48 17.91 14.26 -6.38
CA ARG A 48 16.86 14.91 -5.59
C ARG A 48 15.52 14.95 -6.32
N GLN A 49 15.49 15.29 -7.61
CA GLN A 49 14.27 15.22 -8.42
C GLN A 49 13.69 13.80 -8.50
N LYS A 50 14.53 12.76 -8.64
CA LYS A 50 14.07 11.37 -8.62
C LYS A 50 13.50 10.98 -7.25
N GLN A 51 14.15 11.40 -6.16
CA GLN A 51 13.67 11.15 -4.80
C GLN A 51 12.33 11.85 -4.56
N LEU A 52 12.21 13.12 -4.91
CA LEU A 52 10.98 13.91 -4.81
C LEU A 52 9.83 13.28 -5.59
N LYS A 53 10.08 12.87 -6.84
CA LYS A 53 9.10 12.17 -7.67
C LYS A 53 8.60 10.90 -6.96
N ARG A 54 9.52 10.08 -6.44
CA ARG A 54 9.19 8.83 -5.74
C ARG A 54 8.38 9.09 -4.46
N LEU A 55 8.73 10.11 -3.67
CA LEU A 55 7.99 10.48 -2.46
C LEU A 55 6.57 10.97 -2.80
N LYS A 56 6.42 11.82 -3.82
CA LYS A 56 5.11 12.26 -4.33
C LYS A 56 4.26 11.08 -4.83
N GLU A 57 4.87 10.11 -5.52
CA GLU A 57 4.20 8.87 -5.95
C GLU A 57 3.73 8.02 -4.76
N ILE A 58 4.57 7.79 -3.75
CA ILE A 58 4.20 7.05 -2.53
C ILE A 58 3.03 7.74 -1.82
N LYS A 59 3.07 9.07 -1.69
CA LYS A 59 1.97 9.87 -1.09
C LYS A 59 0.66 9.68 -1.87
N GLY A 60 0.72 9.73 -3.21
CA GLY A 60 -0.45 9.48 -4.06
C GLY A 60 -0.97 8.05 -3.95
N HIS A 61 -0.08 7.06 -3.84
CA HIS A 61 -0.45 5.66 -3.66
C HIS A 61 -1.12 5.43 -2.31
N ALA A 62 -0.58 5.98 -1.23
CA ALA A 62 -1.17 5.85 0.10
C ALA A 62 -2.60 6.39 0.13
N ARG A 63 -2.87 7.58 -0.43
CA ARG A 63 -4.24 8.13 -0.53
C ARG A 63 -5.20 7.25 -1.31
N ARG A 64 -4.75 6.67 -2.43
CA ARG A 64 -5.59 5.73 -3.21
C ARG A 64 -5.83 4.43 -2.46
N MET A 65 -4.85 3.94 -1.72
CA MET A 65 -4.99 2.74 -0.90
C MET A 65 -5.93 2.97 0.28
N GLU A 66 -5.85 4.14 0.94
CA GLU A 66 -6.78 4.56 1.99
C GLU A 66 -8.23 4.56 1.48
N ALA A 67 -8.47 5.17 0.31
CA ALA A 67 -9.77 5.12 -0.36
C ALA A 67 -10.21 3.67 -0.66
N ALA A 68 -9.31 2.83 -1.16
CA ALA A 68 -9.61 1.41 -1.42
C ALA A 68 -9.95 0.64 -0.13
N LEU A 69 -9.22 0.86 0.96
CA LEU A 69 -9.48 0.25 2.27
C LEU A 69 -10.84 0.65 2.83
N SER A 70 -11.31 1.88 2.54
CA SER A 70 -12.64 2.34 2.96
C SER A 70 -13.80 1.59 2.29
N THR A 71 -13.54 0.84 1.20
CA THR A 71 -14.54 0.01 0.51
C THR A 71 -14.70 -1.39 1.10
N LEU A 72 -13.78 -1.79 1.99
CA LEU A 72 -13.81 -3.09 2.64
C LEU A 72 -14.83 -3.08 3.78
N SER A 73 -15.48 -4.22 4.00
CA SER A 73 -16.25 -4.42 5.23
C SER A 73 -15.31 -4.43 6.45
N GLU A 74 -15.85 -4.20 7.64
CA GLU A 74 -15.06 -4.23 8.89
C GLU A 74 -14.25 -5.53 9.02
N LYS A 75 -14.88 -6.68 8.76
CA LYS A 75 -14.23 -8.00 8.76
C LYS A 75 -13.10 -8.13 7.72
N GLU A 76 -13.30 -7.64 6.50
CA GLU A 76 -12.29 -7.66 5.44
C GLU A 76 -11.10 -6.76 5.78
N ARG A 77 -11.39 -5.58 6.34
CA ARG A 77 -10.40 -4.61 6.77
C ARG A 77 -9.55 -5.16 7.92
N GLU A 78 -10.17 -5.71 8.95
CA GLU A 78 -9.44 -6.31 10.08
C GLU A 78 -8.51 -7.43 9.60
N LEU A 79 -8.98 -8.26 8.66
CA LEU A 79 -8.16 -9.31 8.06
C LEU A 79 -6.94 -8.74 7.34
N ILE A 80 -7.12 -7.74 6.48
CA ILE A 80 -6.03 -7.10 5.74
C ILE A 80 -5.02 -6.44 6.69
N GLU A 81 -5.49 -5.72 7.70
CA GLU A 81 -4.65 -5.05 8.69
C GLU A 81 -3.77 -6.06 9.45
N ARG A 82 -4.35 -7.15 9.94
CA ARG A 82 -3.58 -8.21 10.64
C ARG A 82 -2.55 -8.91 9.75
N CYS A 83 -2.85 -9.07 8.46
CA CYS A 83 -1.96 -9.75 7.53
C CYS A 83 -0.78 -8.87 7.08
N TYR A 84 -1.01 -7.57 6.92
CA TYR A 84 -0.09 -6.71 6.16
C TYR A 84 0.40 -5.50 6.93
N PHE A 85 -0.23 -5.09 8.03
CA PHE A 85 0.12 -3.87 8.77
C PHE A 85 0.90 -4.15 10.05
N THR A 86 0.75 -5.34 10.63
CA THR A 86 1.50 -5.73 11.83
C THR A 86 2.99 -5.95 11.52
N ILE A 87 3.86 -5.16 12.15
CA ILE A 87 5.31 -5.38 12.12
C ILE A 87 5.60 -6.67 12.88
N GLY A 88 6.07 -7.69 12.16
CA GLY A 88 6.12 -9.07 12.64
C GLY A 88 4.96 -9.86 12.04
N PHE A 89 5.15 -10.29 10.80
CA PHE A 89 4.18 -11.10 10.05
C PHE A 89 3.67 -12.24 10.94
N SER A 90 2.38 -12.18 11.31
CA SER A 90 1.71 -13.39 11.77
C SER A 90 1.57 -14.29 10.54
N SER A 91 1.81 -15.59 10.67
CA SER A 91 1.45 -16.48 9.57
C SER A 91 -0.04 -16.34 9.27
N HIS A 92 -0.48 -16.63 8.04
CA HIS A 92 -1.91 -16.57 7.71
C HIS A 92 -2.74 -17.45 8.66
N GLU A 93 -2.17 -18.56 9.12
CA GLU A 93 -2.76 -19.46 10.10
C GLU A 93 -2.95 -18.79 11.46
N GLN A 94 -1.96 -18.04 11.95
CA GLN A 94 -2.10 -17.26 13.19
C GLN A 94 -3.12 -16.14 13.06
N ALA A 95 -3.21 -15.50 11.89
CA ALA A 95 -4.23 -14.50 11.61
C ALA A 95 -5.63 -15.12 11.57
N ALA A 96 -5.79 -16.28 10.92
CA ALA A 96 -7.03 -17.04 10.88
C ALA A 96 -7.49 -17.48 12.28
N GLU A 97 -6.57 -18.01 13.08
CA GLU A 97 -6.83 -18.42 14.47
C GLU A 97 -7.31 -17.25 15.33
N ARG A 98 -6.64 -16.10 15.25
CA ARG A 98 -7.05 -14.88 15.99
C ARG A 98 -8.42 -14.37 15.57
N LEU A 99 -8.78 -14.53 14.30
CA LEU A 99 -10.08 -14.15 13.76
C LEU A 99 -11.15 -15.23 13.96
N LYS A 100 -10.81 -16.36 14.58
CA LYS A 100 -11.69 -17.53 14.77
C LYS A 100 -12.30 -18.01 13.45
N LEU A 101 -11.51 -18.02 12.39
CA LEU A 101 -11.90 -18.51 11.06
C LEU A 101 -11.18 -19.81 10.76
N SER A 102 -11.81 -20.67 9.95
CA SER A 102 -11.04 -21.72 9.27
C SER A 102 -10.05 -21.09 8.29
N ILE A 103 -8.98 -21.82 7.96
CA ILE A 103 -7.97 -21.33 7.02
C ILE A 103 -8.54 -21.10 5.61
N ASP A 104 -9.55 -21.90 5.23
CA ASP A 104 -10.23 -21.78 3.93
C ASP A 104 -11.12 -20.53 3.87
N GLU A 105 -11.94 -20.29 4.90
CA GLU A 105 -12.75 -19.07 5.01
C GLU A 105 -11.86 -17.82 5.05
N PHE A 106 -10.74 -17.91 5.76
CA PHE A 106 -9.75 -16.83 5.79
C PHE A 106 -9.23 -16.50 4.38
N TYR A 107 -8.85 -17.52 3.60
CA TYR A 107 -8.36 -17.31 2.25
C TYR A 107 -9.44 -16.79 1.30
N GLU A 108 -10.68 -17.24 1.45
CA GLU A 108 -11.81 -16.74 0.68
C GLU A 108 -12.05 -15.24 0.93
N ILE A 109 -12.15 -14.82 2.20
CA ILE A 109 -12.35 -13.42 2.56
C ILE A 109 -11.16 -12.57 2.13
N ARG A 110 -9.93 -13.07 2.32
CA ARG A 110 -8.72 -12.38 1.86
C ARG A 110 -8.75 -12.14 0.36
N ASP A 111 -9.10 -13.15 -0.43
CA ASP A 111 -9.08 -13.05 -1.89
C ASP A 111 -10.17 -12.10 -2.40
N GLN A 112 -11.34 -12.07 -1.75
CA GLN A 112 -12.38 -11.09 -2.01
C GLN A 112 -11.91 -9.66 -1.66
N ALA A 113 -11.32 -9.46 -0.49
CA ALA A 113 -10.78 -8.17 -0.07
C ALA A 113 -9.68 -7.67 -1.02
N MET A 114 -8.72 -8.53 -1.37
CA MET A 114 -7.66 -8.22 -2.33
C MET A 114 -8.21 -7.84 -3.71
N LYS A 115 -9.30 -8.48 -4.14
CA LYS A 115 -9.97 -8.16 -5.40
C LYS A 115 -10.60 -6.78 -5.36
N LYS A 116 -11.33 -6.45 -4.30
CA LYS A 116 -11.90 -5.09 -4.10
C LYS A 116 -10.81 -4.02 -4.06
N LEU A 117 -9.73 -4.28 -3.32
CA LEU A 117 -8.58 -3.37 -3.26
C LEU A 117 -7.96 -3.15 -4.63
N PHE A 118 -7.76 -4.21 -5.41
CA PHE A 118 -7.22 -4.10 -6.77
C PHE A 118 -8.14 -3.28 -7.68
N GLU A 119 -9.43 -3.60 -7.70
CA GLU A 119 -10.43 -2.93 -8.53
C GLU A 119 -10.59 -1.45 -8.17
N CYS A 120 -10.58 -1.12 -6.88
CA CYS A 120 -10.67 0.26 -6.43
C CYS A 120 -9.37 1.04 -6.70
N PHE A 121 -8.19 0.43 -6.49
CA PHE A 121 -6.91 1.12 -6.65
C PHE A 121 -6.56 1.37 -8.12
N TYR A 122 -6.82 0.40 -9.01
CA TYR A 122 -6.47 0.48 -10.43
C TYR A 122 -7.65 0.85 -11.35
N GLY A 123 -8.87 0.87 -10.81
CA GLY A 123 -10.12 1.00 -11.56
C GLY A 123 -10.59 -0.35 -12.12
N SER A 124 -11.90 -0.55 -12.18
CA SER A 124 -12.58 -1.78 -12.62
C SER A 124 -12.32 -2.19 -14.09
N GLY A 125 -11.45 -1.48 -14.83
CA GLY A 125 -11.22 -1.69 -16.27
C GLY A 125 -9.76 -1.73 -16.72
N LYS A 126 -8.76 -1.47 -15.87
CA LYS A 126 -7.35 -1.64 -16.26
C LYS A 126 -6.89 -3.03 -15.89
N VAL A 127 -7.37 -4.01 -16.66
CA VAL A 127 -6.72 -5.33 -16.75
C VAL A 127 -5.27 -5.06 -17.14
N VAL A 128 -4.34 -5.25 -16.22
CA VAL A 128 -2.91 -5.28 -16.50
C VAL A 128 -2.65 -6.57 -17.28
N ASN A 129 -2.99 -6.55 -18.57
CA ASN A 129 -2.52 -7.52 -19.55
C ASN A 129 -1.32 -6.91 -20.24
N ALA A 130 -0.13 -7.18 -19.70
CA ALA A 130 1.17 -7.26 -20.37
C ALA A 130 2.19 -7.83 -19.36
#